data_AF-A0A916U1E8-F1
#
_entry.id   AF-A0A916U1E8-F1
#
_cell.length_a   1.000
_cell.length_b   1.000
_cell.length_c   1.000
_cell.angle_alpha   90.00
_cell.angle_beta   90.00
_cell.angle_gamma   90.00
#
_symmetry.space_group_name_H-M   'P 1'
#
loop_
_entity.id
_entity.type
_entity.pdbx_description
1 polymer ?
#
loop_
_entity_poly.entity_id
_entity_poly.type
_entity_poly.pdbx_seq_one_letter_code
_entity_poly.pdbx_strand_id
1 'polypeptide(L)'
;MSPILVVMTYVGIQVFEPKFDNALPEFERVVEELHAQPGYTSIGSLRLGGFEIYRAYDRSDGQVFFVDATTVFFWGSGGWAYSPDGPPSDAHLVSVNHIVGDWYHVRWYFDL
;
A
#
# COMPACT_ATOMS: atom_id res chain seq x y z
N MET A 1 54.59 -20.18 11.93
CA MET A 1 53.14 -20.41 11.82
C MET A 1 52.53 -19.15 11.25
N SER A 2 52.04 -19.17 10.01
CA SER A 2 51.42 -18.00 9.38
C SER A 2 49.91 -18.01 9.69
N PRO A 3 49.29 -16.89 10.09
CA PRO A 3 47.86 -16.85 10.36
C PRO A 3 47.07 -16.88 9.04
N ILE A 4 46.08 -17.77 8.95
CA ILE A 4 45.12 -17.82 7.84
C ILE A 4 44.13 -16.68 8.03
N LEU A 5 44.14 -15.73 7.09
CA LEU A 5 43.12 -14.67 7.01
C LEU A 5 41.83 -15.28 6.46
N VAL A 6 40.86 -15.55 7.31
CA VAL A 6 39.52 -16.00 6.88
C VAL A 6 38.73 -14.77 6.46
N VAL A 7 38.68 -14.53 5.15
CA VAL A 7 37.80 -13.51 4.57
C VAL A 7 36.40 -14.11 4.49
N MET A 8 35.59 -13.88 5.54
CA MET A 8 34.16 -14.20 5.52
C MET A 8 33.46 -13.20 4.58
N THR A 9 33.16 -13.64 3.36
CA THR A 9 32.37 -12.82 2.43
C THR A 9 30.91 -12.82 2.88
N TYR A 10 30.45 -11.69 3.40
CA TYR A 10 29.05 -11.47 3.76
C TYR A 10 28.27 -11.17 2.47
N VAL A 11 27.54 -12.17 1.94
CA VAL A 11 26.56 -11.91 0.88
C VAL A 11 25.32 -11.34 1.57
N GLY A 12 25.23 -10.01 1.62
CA GLY A 12 24.04 -9.34 2.11
C GLY A 12 22.86 -9.64 1.19
N ILE A 13 21.81 -10.26 1.72
CA ILE A 13 20.51 -10.33 1.05
C ILE A 13 20.02 -8.88 0.96
N GLN A 14 20.07 -8.29 -0.23
CA GLN A 14 19.44 -7.00 -0.46
C GLN A 14 17.92 -7.22 -0.37
N VAL A 15 17.33 -6.82 0.77
CA VAL A 15 15.88 -6.71 0.91
C VAL A 15 15.47 -5.52 0.05
N PHE A 16 15.12 -5.78 -1.21
CA PHE A 16 14.54 -4.75 -2.07
C PHE A 16 13.16 -4.42 -1.53
N GLU A 17 13.02 -3.26 -0.89
CA GLU A 17 11.71 -2.71 -0.57
C GLU A 17 10.95 -2.47 -1.90
N PRO A 18 9.74 -3.00 -2.06
CA PRO A 18 8.96 -2.77 -3.27
C PRO A 18 8.64 -1.28 -3.39
N LYS A 19 8.91 -0.71 -4.57
CA LYS A 19 8.57 0.69 -4.87
C LYS A 19 7.15 0.75 -5.43
N PHE A 20 6.35 1.68 -4.91
CA PHE A 20 4.96 1.86 -5.32
C PHE A 20 4.83 2.08 -6.84
N ASP A 21 5.70 2.91 -7.42
CA ASP A 21 5.71 3.22 -8.86
C ASP A 21 5.77 1.97 -9.76
N ASN A 22 6.42 0.90 -9.31
CA ASN A 22 6.51 -0.35 -10.06
C ASN A 22 5.20 -1.14 -10.05
N ALA A 23 4.41 -1.00 -8.99
CA ALA A 23 3.12 -1.67 -8.82
C ALA A 23 1.93 -0.78 -9.24
N LEU A 24 2.16 0.52 -9.50
CA LEU A 24 1.14 1.49 -9.86
C LEU A 24 0.15 1.00 -10.94
N PRO A 25 0.58 0.35 -12.04
CA PRO A 25 -0.36 -0.16 -13.05
C PRO A 25 -1.32 -1.24 -12.52
N GLU A 26 -0.92 -2.01 -11.52
CA GLU A 26 -1.77 -3.03 -10.89
C GLU A 26 -2.78 -2.38 -9.94
N PHE A 27 -2.37 -1.33 -9.22
CA PHE A 27 -3.27 -0.52 -8.39
C PHE A 27 -4.32 0.20 -9.24
N GLU A 28 -3.93 0.79 -10.37
CA GLU A 28 -4.86 1.46 -11.30
C GLU A 28 -5.91 0.50 -11.86
N ARG A 29 -5.53 -0.73 -12.21
CA ARG A 29 -6.50 -1.76 -12.66
C ARG A 29 -7.55 -2.09 -11.59
N VAL A 30 -7.15 -2.13 -10.32
CA VAL A 30 -8.10 -2.38 -9.23
C VAL A 30 -9.06 -1.20 -9.05
N VAL A 31 -8.57 0.04 -9.21
CA VAL A 31 -9.44 1.23 -9.24
C VAL A 31 -10.46 1.13 -10.37
N GLU A 32 -10.01 0.79 -11.58
CA GLU A 32 -10.90 0.59 -12.74
C GLU A 32 -11.93 -0.52 -12.48
N GLU A 33 -11.52 -1.65 -11.90
CA GLU A 33 -12.40 -2.77 -11.60
C GLU A 33 -13.50 -2.41 -10.60
N LEU A 34 -13.13 -1.72 -9.52
CA LEU A 34 -14.08 -1.27 -8.50
C LEU A 34 -15.07 -0.25 -9.09
N HIS A 35 -14.59 0.70 -9.89
CA HIS A 35 -15.46 1.68 -10.54
C HIS A 35 -16.37 1.09 -11.63
N ALA A 36 -15.94 0.01 -12.29
CA ALA A 36 -16.70 -0.63 -13.36
C ALA A 36 -17.88 -1.49 -12.86
N GLN A 37 -17.87 -1.89 -11.58
CA GLN A 37 -18.85 -2.83 -11.02
C GLN A 37 -19.81 -2.14 -10.04
N PRO A 38 -20.96 -1.63 -10.50
CA PRO A 38 -21.94 -1.00 -9.62
C PRO A 38 -22.45 -2.00 -8.57
N GLY A 39 -22.27 -1.66 -7.29
CA GLY A 39 -22.67 -2.46 -6.13
C GLY A 39 -21.58 -3.36 -5.55
N TYR A 40 -20.41 -3.44 -6.19
CA TYR A 40 -19.25 -4.18 -5.68
C TYR A 40 -18.27 -3.21 -5.05
N THR A 41 -18.32 -3.08 -3.73
CA THR A 41 -17.62 -1.98 -3.03
C THR A 41 -16.27 -2.36 -2.44
N SER A 42 -15.86 -3.63 -2.53
CA SER A 42 -14.56 -4.04 -1.99
C SER A 42 -14.05 -5.35 -2.56
N ILE A 43 -12.72 -5.44 -2.67
CA ILE A 43 -11.97 -6.66 -3.01
C ILE A 43 -11.06 -6.99 -1.83
N GLY A 44 -11.08 -8.25 -1.37
CA GLY A 44 -10.23 -8.73 -0.28
C GLY A 44 -8.99 -9.46 -0.78
N SER A 45 -7.94 -9.49 0.05
CA SER A 45 -6.76 -10.36 -0.10
C SER A 45 -6.09 -10.29 -1.48
N LEU A 46 -5.59 -9.10 -1.82
CA LEU A 46 -4.88 -8.85 -3.07
C LEU A 46 -3.36 -8.91 -2.86
N ARG A 47 -2.64 -9.24 -3.92
CA ARG A 47 -1.19 -9.04 -4.02
C ARG A 47 -0.92 -8.23 -5.27
N LEU A 48 -0.41 -7.01 -5.07
CA LEU A 48 -0.15 -6.04 -6.13
C LEU A 48 1.35 -5.78 -6.19
N GLY A 49 2.01 -6.36 -7.20
CA GLY A 49 3.46 -6.43 -7.26
C GLY A 49 4.07 -7.04 -6.00
N GLY A 50 4.82 -6.22 -5.25
CA GLY A 50 5.45 -6.60 -3.98
C GLY A 50 4.62 -6.31 -2.74
N PHE A 51 3.39 -5.79 -2.88
CA PHE A 51 2.55 -5.36 -1.76
C PHE A 51 1.45 -6.39 -1.49
N GLU A 52 1.22 -6.67 -0.20
CA GLU A 52 0.08 -7.47 0.26
C GLU A 52 -1.02 -6.53 0.76
N ILE A 53 -2.21 -6.65 0.19
CA ILE A 53 -3.34 -5.77 0.46
C ILE A 53 -4.45 -6.59 1.11
N TYR A 54 -4.82 -6.22 2.34
CA TYR A 54 -5.90 -6.86 3.08
C TYR A 54 -7.24 -6.61 2.39
N ARG A 55 -7.47 -5.36 1.96
CA ARG A 55 -8.70 -4.93 1.32
C ARG A 55 -8.46 -3.71 0.42
N ALA A 56 -9.03 -3.71 -0.77
CA ALA A 56 -9.29 -2.52 -1.56
C ALA A 56 -10.79 -2.21 -1.52
N TYR A 57 -11.19 -0.95 -1.41
CA TYR A 57 -12.59 -0.56 -1.42
C TYR A 57 -12.80 0.83 -2.00
N ASP A 58 -13.91 1.04 -2.70
CA ASP A 58 -14.30 2.34 -3.23
C ASP A 58 -15.15 3.11 -2.21
N ARG A 59 -15.28 4.40 -2.46
CA ARG A 59 -16.23 5.29 -1.81
C ARG A 59 -17.11 5.96 -2.85
N SER A 60 -18.26 6.45 -2.38
CA SER A 60 -19.24 7.16 -3.21
C SER A 60 -18.71 8.42 -3.91
N ASP A 61 -17.59 8.96 -3.44
CA ASP A 61 -16.89 10.11 -4.02
C ASP A 61 -15.81 9.71 -5.04
N GLY A 62 -15.74 8.43 -5.44
CA GLY A 62 -14.76 7.93 -6.41
C GLY A 62 -13.34 7.74 -5.86
N GLN A 63 -13.17 7.90 -4.55
CA GLN A 63 -11.92 7.55 -3.88
C GLN A 63 -11.83 6.02 -3.72
N VAL A 64 -10.63 5.48 -3.86
CA VAL A 64 -10.36 4.05 -3.64
C VAL A 64 -9.23 3.90 -2.64
N PHE A 65 -9.47 3.13 -1.59
CA PHE A 65 -8.52 2.89 -0.51
C PHE A 65 -8.01 1.46 -0.54
N PHE A 66 -6.71 1.30 -0.33
CA PHE A 66 -5.99 0.03 -0.26
C PHE A 66 -5.39 -0.09 1.13
N VAL A 67 -5.87 -1.04 1.91
CA VAL A 67 -5.37 -1.34 3.26
C VAL A 67 -4.26 -2.36 3.15
N ASP A 68 -3.04 -1.96 3.53
CA ASP A 68 -1.88 -2.85 3.57
C ASP A 68 -2.11 -3.95 4.62
N ALA A 69 -1.87 -5.20 4.23
CA ALA A 69 -2.02 -6.37 5.10
C ALA A 69 -0.94 -6.47 6.17
N THR A 70 0.24 -5.88 5.93
CA THR A 70 1.40 -6.02 6.81
C THR A 70 1.39 -5.03 7.97
N THR A 71 0.81 -3.85 7.79
CA THR A 71 0.67 -2.83 8.83
C THR A 71 -0.55 -3.00 9.73
N VAL A 72 -1.43 -3.97 9.49
CA VAL A 72 -2.66 -4.20 10.30
C VAL A 72 -2.35 -4.55 11.77
N PHE A 73 -1.09 -4.77 12.17
CA PHE A 73 -0.73 -5.19 13.52
C PHE A 73 -0.08 -4.10 14.41
N PHE A 74 -0.66 -3.90 15.59
CA PHE A 74 -0.20 -3.16 16.78
C PHE A 74 -0.07 -1.63 16.77
N TRP A 75 0.07 -0.92 15.62
CA TRP A 75 0.35 0.54 15.66
C TRP A 75 -0.47 1.44 14.70
N GLY A 76 -1.49 0.89 14.01
CA GLY A 76 -2.30 1.62 13.01
C GLY A 76 -2.29 0.91 11.66
N SER A 77 -3.36 0.99 10.87
CA SER A 77 -3.34 0.49 9.49
C SER A 77 -2.72 1.53 8.56
N GLY A 78 -1.79 1.09 7.70
CA GLY A 78 -1.23 1.90 6.62
C GLY A 78 -1.83 1.49 5.28
N GLY A 79 -1.56 2.27 4.24
CA GLY A 79 -2.02 1.92 2.91
C GLY A 79 -1.86 3.02 1.88
N TRP A 80 -2.63 2.87 0.81
CA TRP A 80 -2.64 3.79 -0.32
C TRP A 80 -4.05 4.23 -0.63
N ALA A 81 -4.20 5.43 -1.20
CA ALA A 81 -5.46 5.96 -1.64
C ALA A 81 -5.31 6.58 -3.03
N TYR A 82 -6.22 6.23 -3.92
CA TYR A 82 -6.50 6.98 -5.14
C TYR A 82 -7.58 8.02 -4.82
N SER A 83 -7.30 9.29 -5.09
CA SER A 83 -8.21 10.40 -4.79
C SER A 83 -8.09 11.50 -5.85
N PRO A 84 -8.97 11.50 -6.87
CA PRO A 84 -8.85 12.39 -8.03
C PRO A 84 -9.18 13.86 -7.74
N ASP A 85 -9.95 14.12 -6.68
CA ASP A 85 -10.42 15.46 -6.33
C ASP A 85 -9.57 16.13 -5.23
N GLY A 86 -8.35 15.63 -5.01
CA GLY A 86 -7.40 16.14 -4.03
C GLY A 86 -7.15 15.18 -2.86
N PRO A 87 -6.51 15.63 -1.76
CA PRO A 87 -6.14 14.75 -0.66
C PRO A 87 -7.36 14.01 -0.07
N PRO A 88 -7.28 12.70 0.16
CA PRO A 88 -8.38 11.93 0.74
C PRO A 88 -8.70 12.45 2.14
N SER A 89 -9.98 12.49 2.46
CA SER A 89 -10.48 12.90 3.78
C SER A 89 -11.24 11.76 4.44
N ASP A 90 -10.85 11.44 5.67
CA ASP A 90 -11.51 10.45 6.50
C ASP A 90 -11.24 10.78 7.97
N ALA A 91 -12.25 10.59 8.83
CA ALA A 91 -12.19 10.98 10.23
C ALA A 91 -11.10 10.23 11.03
N HIS A 92 -10.70 9.04 10.56
CA HIS A 92 -9.70 8.20 11.21
C HIS A 92 -8.30 8.35 10.58
N LEU A 93 -8.13 9.19 9.55
CA LEU A 93 -6.81 9.44 8.95
C LEU A 93 -5.92 10.24 9.90
N VAL A 94 -4.72 9.71 10.11
CA VAL A 94 -3.66 10.30 10.94
C VAL A 94 -2.65 11.02 10.07
N SER A 95 -2.38 10.48 8.88
CA SER A 95 -1.46 11.10 7.92
C SER A 95 -1.87 10.82 6.49
N VAL A 96 -1.70 11.84 5.65
CA VAL A 96 -1.91 11.78 4.20
C VAL A 96 -0.68 12.39 3.53
N ASN A 97 0.08 11.59 2.79
CA ASN A 97 1.27 12.03 2.07
C ASN A 97 1.09 11.79 0.58
N HIS A 98 1.24 12.83 -0.23
CA HIS A 98 1.17 12.70 -1.69
C HIS A 98 2.32 11.83 -2.22
N ILE A 99 2.03 10.99 -3.21
CA ILE A 99 3.01 10.14 -3.89
C ILE A 99 3.21 10.65 -5.32
N VAL A 100 2.22 10.44 -6.19
CA VAL A 100 2.27 10.75 -7.62
C VAL A 100 0.85 10.87 -8.17
N GLY A 101 0.61 11.86 -9.03
CA GLY A 101 -0.73 12.09 -9.59
C GLY A 101 -1.79 12.19 -8.48
N ASP A 102 -2.81 11.33 -8.57
CA ASP A 102 -3.93 11.28 -7.62
C ASP A 102 -3.70 10.26 -6.48
N TRP A 103 -2.46 9.80 -6.30
CA TRP A 103 -2.10 8.77 -5.32
C TRP A 103 -1.49 9.35 -4.05
N TYR A 104 -1.92 8.79 -2.91
CA TYR A 104 -1.50 9.18 -1.58
C TYR A 104 -1.14 7.95 -0.75
N HIS A 105 -0.13 8.07 0.11
CA HIS A 105 0.10 7.16 1.21
C HIS A 105 -0.72 7.64 2.41
N VAL A 106 -1.47 6.72 3.00
CA VAL A 106 -2.41 7.01 4.07
C VAL A 106 -2.11 6.15 5.29
N ARG A 107 -2.45 6.68 6.47
CA ARG A 107 -2.40 5.93 7.72
C ARG A 107 -3.63 6.26 8.54
N TRP A 108 -4.26 5.24 9.09
CA TRP A 108 -5.41 5.38 9.98
C TRP A 108 -5.06 5.04 11.42
N TYR A 109 -5.85 5.60 12.34
CA TYR A 109 -5.88 5.19 13.73
C TYR A 109 -6.73 3.91 13.85
N PHE A 110 -6.28 2.92 14.62
CA PHE A 110 -7.17 1.83 15.06
C PHE A 110 -7.98 2.34 16.25
N ASP A 111 -9.30 2.41 16.14
CA ASP A 111 -10.17 2.41 17.31
C ASP A 111 -10.18 0.97 17.86
N LEU A 112 -9.66 0.81 19.09
CA LEU A 112 -9.82 -0.41 19.89
C LEU A 112 -11.21 -0.48 20.50
#